data_AF-A0A8H6EZW9-F1
#
_entry.id   AF-A0A8H6EZW9-F1
#
_cell.length_a   1.000
_cell.length_b   1.000
_cell.length_c   1.000
_cell.angle_alpha   90.00
_cell.angle_beta   90.00
_cell.angle_gamma   90.00
#
_symmetry.space_group_name_H-M   'P 1'
#
loop_
_entity.id
_entity.type
_entity.pdbx_description
1 polymer ?
#
loop_
_entity_poly.entity_id
_entity_poly.type
_entity_poly.pdbx_seq_one_letter_code
_entity_poly.pdbx_strand_id
1 'polypeptide(L)'
;MKRDYSHFWLAVLDNDVPNMKKYAMKIANIGDDDQKFRIFMSAITGRAPEEALNYDISSRRSNEEIQKIQGQINNDNRVLEDLMDILSNMPRMVLLILKTNDLTRNLDENLESSLGPERTFLIMANYCAKCVYDESKEEINQKYRGWSWLTHSISNWWYYQKRLSTLYLYDFVLMIRRLTF
;
A
#
# COMPACT_ATOMS: atom_id res chain seq x y z
N MET A 1 -3.87 8.76 -11.39
CA MET A 1 -2.73 8.75 -10.45
C MET A 1 -3.15 8.70 -8.97
N LYS A 2 -3.75 9.74 -8.36
CA LYS A 2 -4.17 9.66 -6.93
C LYS A 2 -5.07 8.45 -6.65
N ARG A 3 -6.07 8.22 -7.53
CA ARG A 3 -6.99 7.08 -7.44
C ARG A 3 -6.27 5.73 -7.58
N ASP A 4 -5.45 5.58 -8.62
CA ASP A 4 -4.69 4.34 -8.86
C ASP A 4 -3.74 4.01 -7.70
N TYR A 5 -3.08 5.01 -7.12
CA TYR A 5 -2.24 4.85 -5.93
C TYR A 5 -3.06 4.46 -4.70
N SER A 6 -4.24 5.07 -4.49
CA SER A 6 -5.13 4.68 -3.40
C SER A 6 -5.64 3.24 -3.55
N HIS A 7 -6.07 2.84 -4.74
CA HIS A 7 -6.46 1.46 -5.00
C HIS A 7 -5.31 0.47 -4.80
N PHE A 8 -4.09 0.83 -5.23
CA PHE A 8 -2.90 0.01 -4.99
C PHE A 8 -2.70 -0.28 -3.50
N TRP A 9 -2.62 0.75 -2.65
CA TRP A 9 -2.39 0.55 -1.21
C TRP A 9 -3.52 -0.17 -0.51
N LEU A 10 -4.76 0.05 -0.94
CA LEU A 10 -5.91 -0.69 -0.43
C LEU A 10 -5.86 -2.16 -0.85
N ALA A 11 -5.40 -2.47 -2.06
CA ALA A 11 -5.17 -3.85 -2.47
C ALA A 11 -4.04 -4.51 -1.66
N VAL A 12 -2.96 -3.78 -1.37
CA VAL A 12 -1.88 -4.23 -0.47
C VAL A 12 -2.41 -4.58 0.93
N LEU A 13 -3.25 -3.70 1.49
CA LEU A 13 -3.92 -3.92 2.78
C LEU A 13 -4.83 -5.15 2.79
N ASP A 14 -5.58 -5.35 1.71
CA ASP A 14 -6.56 -6.44 1.59
C ASP A 14 -5.91 -7.76 1.13
N ASN A 15 -4.59 -7.80 0.93
CA ASN A 15 -3.85 -8.92 0.33
C ASN A 15 -4.42 -9.37 -1.05
N ASP A 16 -4.96 -8.43 -1.82
CA ASP A 16 -5.55 -8.65 -3.14
C ASP A 16 -4.49 -8.57 -4.25
N VAL A 17 -3.75 -9.68 -4.45
CA VAL A 17 -2.65 -9.76 -5.44
C VAL A 17 -3.09 -9.37 -6.86
N PRO A 18 -4.24 -9.81 -7.39
CA PRO A 18 -4.71 -9.37 -8.70
C PRO A 18 -4.84 -7.85 -8.84
N ASN A 19 -5.47 -7.18 -7.87
CA ASN A 19 -5.60 -5.71 -7.92
C ASN A 19 -4.26 -5.02 -7.62
N MET A 20 -3.42 -5.56 -6.73
CA MET A 20 -2.07 -5.05 -6.51
C MET A 20 -1.29 -5.00 -7.82
N LYS A 21 -1.27 -6.10 -8.58
CA LYS A 21 -0.57 -6.17 -9.87
C LYS A 21 -1.13 -5.16 -10.87
N LYS A 22 -2.46 -5.11 -11.02
CA LYS A 22 -3.16 -4.17 -11.90
C LYS A 22 -2.79 -2.71 -11.61
N TYR A 23 -2.81 -2.29 -10.34
CA TYR A 23 -2.52 -0.91 -10.00
C TYR A 23 -1.02 -0.62 -9.94
N ALA A 24 -0.17 -1.59 -9.59
CA ALA A 24 1.29 -1.48 -9.68
C ALA A 24 1.74 -1.18 -11.12
N MET A 25 1.18 -1.90 -12.11
CA MET A 25 1.41 -1.62 -13.53
C MET A 25 1.06 -0.18 -13.90
N LYS A 26 -0.07 0.33 -13.41
CA LYS A 26 -0.54 1.69 -13.70
C LYS A 26 0.30 2.78 -13.05
N ILE A 27 0.80 2.56 -11.84
CA ILE A 27 1.54 3.59 -11.08
C ILE A 27 3.04 3.56 -11.37
N ALA A 28 3.62 2.38 -11.61
CA ALA A 28 5.07 2.20 -11.74
C ALA A 28 5.52 1.84 -13.16
N ASN A 29 4.59 1.70 -14.11
CA ASN A 29 4.88 1.41 -15.52
C ASN A 29 5.73 0.14 -15.73
N ILE A 30 5.53 -0.87 -14.88
CA ILE A 30 6.36 -2.08 -14.83
C ILE A 30 6.01 -3.17 -15.87
N GLY A 31 4.97 -2.96 -16.69
CA GLY A 31 4.48 -3.95 -17.65
C GLY A 31 3.92 -5.23 -17.01
N ASP A 32 3.62 -6.24 -17.82
CA ASP A 32 3.16 -7.57 -17.35
C ASP A 32 4.33 -8.49 -17.00
N ASP A 33 5.33 -7.93 -16.31
CA ASP A 33 6.50 -8.67 -15.85
C ASP A 33 6.37 -8.99 -14.36
N ASP A 34 6.15 -10.28 -14.07
CA ASP A 34 6.03 -10.80 -12.71
C ASP A 34 7.29 -10.60 -11.87
N GLN A 35 8.47 -10.60 -12.49
CA GLN A 35 9.73 -10.35 -11.79
C GLN A 35 9.79 -8.89 -11.35
N LYS A 36 9.47 -7.95 -12.24
CA LYS A 36 9.44 -6.51 -11.92
C LYS A 36 8.37 -6.18 -10.88
N PHE A 37 7.22 -6.84 -10.94
CA PHE A 37 6.19 -6.71 -9.91
C PHE A 37 6.71 -7.16 -8.53
N ARG A 38 7.36 -8.32 -8.46
CA ARG A 38 7.98 -8.82 -7.22
C ARG A 38 9.05 -7.86 -6.67
N ILE A 39 9.94 -7.36 -7.53
CA ILE A 39 10.97 -6.38 -7.16
C ILE A 39 10.33 -5.08 -6.64
N PHE A 40 9.32 -4.58 -7.33
CA PHE A 40 8.58 -3.38 -6.94
C PHE A 40 7.88 -3.56 -5.58
N MET A 41 7.20 -4.69 -5.38
CA MET A 41 6.56 -5.01 -4.11
C MET A 41 7.56 -5.10 -2.97
N SER A 42 8.72 -5.73 -3.19
CA SER A 42 9.81 -5.75 -2.22
C SER A 42 10.36 -4.36 -1.88
N ALA A 43 10.53 -3.50 -2.89
CA ALA A 43 11.02 -2.14 -2.69
C ALA A 43 10.05 -1.29 -1.85
N ILE A 44 8.74 -1.44 -2.06
CA ILE A 44 7.71 -0.67 -1.33
C ILE A 44 7.44 -1.23 0.06
N THR A 45 7.36 -2.56 0.20
CA THR A 45 7.05 -3.20 1.49
C THR A 45 8.28 -3.35 2.38
N GLY A 46 9.49 -3.25 1.80
CA GLY A 46 10.75 -3.52 2.49
C GLY A 46 10.94 -4.99 2.86
N ARG A 47 10.18 -5.90 2.22
CA ARG A 47 10.17 -7.35 2.46
C ARG A 47 10.75 -8.15 1.30
N ALA A 48 11.14 -9.39 1.58
CA ALA A 48 11.56 -10.31 0.55
C ALA A 48 10.41 -10.60 -0.45
N PRO A 49 10.70 -10.90 -1.72
CA PRO A 49 9.68 -10.89 -2.77
C PRO A 49 8.60 -11.97 -2.61
N GLU A 50 8.90 -13.07 -1.92
CA GLU A 50 7.96 -14.16 -1.65
C GLU A 50 7.01 -13.80 -0.48
N GLU A 51 7.54 -13.10 0.53
CA GLU A 51 6.86 -12.63 1.72
C GLU A 51 6.07 -11.33 1.46
N ALA A 52 6.48 -10.53 0.47
CA ALA A 52 5.78 -9.32 0.02
C ALA A 52 4.40 -9.62 -0.61
N LEU A 53 4.21 -10.85 -1.12
CA LEU A 53 2.93 -11.32 -1.65
C LEU A 53 1.97 -11.81 -0.55
N ASN A 54 2.49 -12.16 0.63
CA ASN A 54 1.74 -12.58 1.81
C ASN A 54 1.85 -11.52 2.91
N TYR A 55 1.42 -10.29 2.60
CA TYR A 55 1.66 -9.10 3.42
C TYR A 55 0.87 -9.16 4.75
N ASP A 56 1.49 -9.78 5.76
CA ASP A 56 1.08 -9.66 7.16
C ASP A 56 1.80 -8.45 7.79
N ILE A 57 1.03 -7.38 8.03
CA ILE A 57 1.47 -6.09 8.60
C ILE A 57 2.11 -6.26 9.99
N SER A 58 1.84 -7.38 10.68
CA SER A 58 2.23 -7.59 12.08
C SER A 58 3.58 -8.28 12.30
N SER A 59 4.21 -8.85 11.27
CA SER A 59 5.45 -9.63 11.46
C SER A 59 6.73 -8.79 11.33
N ARG A 60 7.62 -8.92 12.33
CA ARG A 60 8.96 -8.29 12.34
C ARG A 60 9.88 -8.97 11.32
N ARG A 61 10.76 -8.20 10.68
CA ARG A 61 11.78 -8.68 9.73
C ARG A 61 12.62 -9.79 10.38
N SER A 62 12.80 -10.92 9.68
CA SER A 62 13.77 -11.95 10.09
C SER A 62 15.15 -11.66 9.47
N ASN A 63 16.24 -11.94 10.20
CA ASN A 63 17.60 -11.82 9.65
C ASN A 63 17.82 -12.75 8.45
N GLU A 64 17.09 -13.85 8.38
CA GLU A 64 17.11 -14.80 7.25
C GLU A 64 16.48 -14.19 5.98
N GLU A 65 15.43 -13.38 6.14
CA GLU A 65 14.75 -12.67 5.06
C GLU A 65 15.70 -11.65 4.40
N ILE A 66 16.47 -10.92 5.22
CA ILE A 66 17.46 -9.95 4.77
C ILE A 66 18.60 -10.63 3.99
N GLN A 67 19.08 -11.79 4.47
CA GLN A 67 20.12 -12.55 3.79
C GLN A 67 19.66 -13.15 2.47
N LYS A 68 18.39 -13.58 2.35
CA LYS A 68 17.83 -14.03 1.07
C LYS A 68 17.77 -12.90 0.04
N ILE A 69 17.30 -11.71 0.45
CA ILE A 69 17.27 -10.53 -0.43
C ILE A 69 18.69 -10.16 -0.89
N GLN A 70 19.63 -10.09 0.05
CA GLN A 70 21.04 -9.78 -0.25
C GLN A 70 21.68 -10.83 -1.16
N GLY A 71 21.40 -12.12 -0.94
CA GLY A 71 21.90 -13.22 -1.77
C GLY A 71 21.36 -13.18 -3.19
N GLN A 72 20.07 -12.84 -3.37
CA GLN A 72 19.48 -12.69 -4.72
C GLN A 72 20.03 -11.47 -5.45
N ILE A 73 20.22 -10.33 -4.76
CA ILE A 73 20.78 -9.11 -5.37
C ILE A 73 22.26 -9.29 -5.75
N ASN A 74 23.06 -9.96 -4.90
CA ASN A 74 24.51 -10.10 -5.13
C ASN A 74 24.86 -11.16 -6.19
N ASN A 75 24.02 -12.16 -6.40
CA ASN A 75 24.28 -13.24 -7.36
C ASN A 75 23.68 -12.96 -8.75
N ASP A 76 22.73 -12.03 -8.85
CA ASP A 76 21.94 -11.83 -10.06
C ASP A 76 21.88 -10.33 -10.42
N ASN A 77 22.88 -9.85 -11.18
CA ASN A 77 22.98 -8.44 -11.64
C ASN A 77 21.68 -7.94 -12.31
N ARG A 78 20.88 -8.86 -12.84
CA ARG A 78 19.58 -8.61 -13.47
C ARG A 78 18.57 -7.96 -12.53
N VAL A 79 18.59 -8.27 -11.22
CA VAL A 79 17.65 -7.68 -10.24
C VAL A 79 17.91 -6.18 -10.08
N LEU A 80 19.18 -5.76 -10.06
CA LEU A 80 19.55 -4.35 -9.96
C LEU A 80 19.23 -3.60 -11.26
N GLU A 81 19.48 -4.23 -12.41
CA GLU A 81 19.10 -3.68 -13.72
C GLU A 81 17.57 -3.47 -13.82
N ASP A 82 16.77 -4.47 -13.43
CA ASP A 82 15.31 -4.37 -13.40
C ASP A 82 14.83 -3.30 -12.40
N LEU A 83 15.45 -3.17 -11.23
CA LEU A 83 15.14 -2.12 -10.27
C LEU A 83 15.41 -0.72 -10.84
N MET A 84 16.56 -0.52 -11.49
CA MET A 84 16.91 0.74 -12.13
C MET A 84 15.96 1.06 -13.29
N ASP A 85 15.58 0.06 -14.07
CA ASP A 85 14.59 0.19 -15.13
C ASP A 85 13.23 0.65 -14.59
N ILE A 86 12.73 0.01 -13.52
CA ILE A 86 11.49 0.41 -12.84
C ILE A 86 11.57 1.87 -12.37
N LEU A 87 12.65 2.25 -11.67
CA LEU A 87 12.81 3.59 -11.11
C LEU A 87 12.94 4.67 -12.20
N SER A 88 13.61 4.37 -13.32
CA SER A 88 13.80 5.30 -14.43
C SER A 88 12.51 5.56 -15.22
N ASN A 89 11.66 4.54 -15.35
CA ASN A 89 10.39 4.62 -16.07
C ASN A 89 9.20 5.06 -15.20
N MET A 90 9.38 5.11 -13.88
CA MET A 90 8.32 5.50 -12.96
C MET A 90 7.97 6.99 -13.11
N PRO A 91 6.67 7.35 -13.11
CA PRO A 91 6.25 8.74 -13.11
C PRO A 91 6.85 9.53 -11.93
N ARG A 92 7.38 10.72 -12.20
CA ARG A 92 8.06 11.58 -11.21
C ARG A 92 7.26 11.81 -9.93
N MET A 93 5.94 11.93 -10.05
CA MET A 93 5.05 12.12 -8.90
C MET A 93 5.03 10.92 -7.97
N VAL A 94 5.13 9.68 -8.48
CA VAL A 94 5.17 8.47 -7.66
C VAL A 94 6.52 8.36 -6.96
N LEU A 95 7.63 8.66 -7.67
CA LEU A 95 8.97 8.75 -7.05
C LEU A 95 9.02 9.78 -5.92
N LEU A 96 8.37 10.94 -6.10
CA LEU A 96 8.27 11.96 -5.05
C LEU A 96 7.52 11.43 -3.84
N ILE A 97 6.39 10.73 -4.05
CA ILE A 97 5.62 10.12 -2.95
C ILE A 97 6.46 9.08 -2.21
N LEU A 98 7.18 8.21 -2.93
CA LEU A 98 8.07 7.22 -2.31
C LEU A 98 9.16 7.88 -1.47
N LYS A 99 9.82 8.91 -2.02
CA LYS A 99 10.85 9.67 -1.29
C LYS A 99 10.29 10.40 -0.07
N THR A 100 9.07 10.94 -0.17
CA THR A 100 8.39 11.56 0.97
C THR A 100 8.06 10.52 2.04
N ASN A 101 7.56 9.34 1.68
CA ASN A 101 7.30 8.26 2.64
C ASN A 101 8.58 7.84 3.37
N ASP A 102 9.70 7.66 2.65
CA ASP A 102 10.99 7.31 3.25
C ASP A 102 11.46 8.39 4.23
N LEU A 103 11.33 9.67 3.88
CA LEU A 103 11.67 10.78 4.77
C LEU A 103 10.78 10.80 6.02
N THR A 104 9.47 10.59 5.88
CA THR A 104 8.56 10.54 7.03
C THR A 104 8.90 9.37 7.96
N ARG A 105 9.25 8.22 7.41
CA ARG A 105 9.67 7.05 8.18
C ARG A 105 10.98 7.30 8.92
N ASN A 106 11.97 7.89 8.25
CA ASN A 106 13.24 8.22 8.88
C ASN A 106 13.07 9.27 9.99
N LEU A 107 12.18 10.24 9.79
CA LEU A 107 11.84 11.23 10.81
C LEU A 107 11.17 10.57 12.02
N ASP A 108 10.19 9.68 11.79
CA ASP A 108 9.52 8.92 12.85
C ASP A 108 10.51 8.06 13.67
N GLU A 109 11.47 7.41 13.00
CA GLU A 109 12.51 6.59 13.61
C GLU A 109 13.48 7.45 14.47
N ASN A 110 13.89 8.61 13.98
CA ASN A 110 14.82 9.50 14.70
C ASN A 110 14.17 10.25 15.87
N LEU A 111 12.87 10.54 15.79
CA LEU A 111 12.14 11.24 16.86
C LEU A 111 11.67 10.29 17.98
N GLU A 112 12.04 9.00 17.93
CA GLU A 112 11.52 7.95 18.83
C GLU A 112 10.00 8.06 19.00
N SER A 113 9.32 8.37 17.90
CA SER A 113 7.89 8.71 17.90
C SER A 113 7.10 7.59 18.59
N SER A 114 6.43 7.93 19.69
CA SER A 114 5.60 7.01 20.47
C SER A 114 4.40 6.45 19.70
N LEU A 115 4.22 6.87 18.45
CA LEU A 115 3.12 6.51 17.56
C LEU A 115 3.40 5.23 16.74
N GLY A 116 4.67 4.87 16.53
CA GLY A 116 5.12 3.66 15.81
C GLY A 116 4.76 3.63 14.31
N PRO A 117 5.47 2.80 13.51
CA PRO A 117 5.35 2.79 12.03
C PRO A 117 3.95 2.41 11.53
N GLU A 118 3.20 1.63 12.32
CA GLU A 118 1.84 1.18 11.98
C GLU A 118 0.85 2.35 11.89
N ARG A 119 1.03 3.42 12.69
CA ARG A 119 0.10 4.55 12.70
C ARG A 119 0.20 5.38 11.42
N THR A 120 1.39 5.62 10.90
CA THR A 120 1.61 6.31 9.63
C THR A 120 0.95 5.53 8.48
N PHE A 121 1.03 4.20 8.52
CA PHE A 121 0.35 3.33 7.56
C PHE A 121 -1.18 3.37 7.68
N LEU A 122 -1.74 3.36 8.89
CA LEU A 122 -3.19 3.50 9.13
C LEU A 122 -3.74 4.86 8.66
N ILE A 123 -2.98 5.95 8.86
CA ILE A 123 -3.35 7.26 8.35
C ILE A 123 -3.42 7.23 6.82
N MET A 124 -2.40 6.66 6.17
CA MET A 124 -2.38 6.50 4.71
C MET A 124 -3.58 5.68 4.23
N ALA A 125 -3.90 4.57 4.90
CA ALA A 125 -5.05 3.72 4.60
C ALA A 125 -6.37 4.48 4.66
N ASN A 126 -6.57 5.33 5.68
CA ASN A 126 -7.77 6.17 5.82
C ASN A 126 -7.93 7.15 4.65
N TYR A 127 -6.86 7.82 4.24
CA TYR A 127 -6.91 8.74 3.09
C TYR A 127 -7.15 8.00 1.76
N CYS A 128 -6.57 6.80 1.59
CA CYS A 128 -6.81 5.97 0.42
C CYS A 128 -8.27 5.50 0.37
N ALA A 129 -8.83 5.03 1.49
CA ALA A 129 -10.23 4.63 1.60
C ALA A 129 -11.18 5.79 1.25
N LYS A 130 -10.88 7.01 1.73
CA LYS A 130 -11.65 8.21 1.39
C LYS A 130 -11.59 8.53 -0.11
N CYS A 131 -10.41 8.44 -0.71
CA CYS A 131 -10.22 8.67 -2.15
C CYS A 131 -11.07 7.72 -3.01
N VAL A 132 -11.07 6.41 -2.68
CA VAL A 132 -11.86 5.41 -3.40
C VAL A 132 -13.37 5.57 -3.16
N TYR A 133 -13.77 5.99 -1.96
CA TYR A 133 -15.16 6.32 -1.68
C TYR A 133 -15.64 7.51 -2.51
N ASP A 134 -14.86 8.59 -2.58
CA ASP A 134 -15.17 9.78 -3.37
C ASP A 134 -15.26 9.44 -4.87
N GLU A 135 -14.33 8.63 -5.39
CA GLU A 135 -14.40 8.10 -6.75
C GLU A 135 -15.69 7.30 -7.00
N SER A 136 -16.01 6.37 -6.12
CA SER A 136 -17.21 5.54 -6.23
C SER A 136 -18.49 6.39 -6.18
N LYS A 137 -18.50 7.44 -5.34
CA LYS A 137 -19.60 8.39 -5.24
C LYS A 137 -19.77 9.19 -6.54
N GLU A 138 -18.68 9.65 -7.15
CA GLU A 138 -18.72 10.32 -8.46
C GLU A 138 -19.27 9.39 -9.54
N GLU A 139 -18.82 8.14 -9.60
CA GLU A 139 -19.32 7.16 -10.57
C GLU A 139 -20.81 6.88 -10.39
N ILE A 140 -21.27 6.75 -9.14
CA ILE A 140 -22.68 6.53 -8.83
C ILE A 140 -23.54 7.72 -9.28
N ASN A 141 -23.07 8.95 -9.00
CA ASN A 141 -23.74 10.17 -9.43
C ASN A 141 -23.83 10.30 -10.97
N GLN A 142 -22.86 9.76 -11.70
CA GLN A 142 -22.86 9.80 -13.17
C GLN A 142 -23.75 8.71 -13.77
N LYS A 143 -23.75 7.50 -13.21
CA LYS A 143 -24.40 6.32 -13.80
C LYS A 143 -25.86 6.12 -13.36
N TYR A 144 -26.20 6.48 -12.12
CA TYR A 144 -27.51 6.15 -11.53
C TYR A 144 -28.31 7.40 -11.21
N ARG A 145 -29.65 7.28 -11.23
CA ARG A 145 -30.60 8.32 -10.83
C ARG A 145 -31.74 7.73 -10.00
N GLY A 146 -32.43 8.57 -9.21
CA GLY A 146 -33.62 8.20 -8.44
C GLY A 146 -33.34 7.16 -7.35
N TRP A 147 -34.21 6.14 -7.25
CA TRP A 147 -34.12 5.10 -6.20
C TRP A 147 -32.86 4.24 -6.30
N SER A 148 -32.43 3.89 -7.53
CA SER A 148 -31.20 3.14 -7.76
C SER A 148 -29.97 3.91 -7.26
N TRP A 149 -29.92 5.23 -7.51
CA TRP A 149 -28.87 6.10 -6.97
C TRP A 149 -28.79 6.06 -5.44
N LEU A 150 -29.94 6.13 -4.77
CA LEU A 150 -29.99 6.09 -3.30
C LEU A 150 -29.45 4.76 -2.76
N THR A 151 -29.87 3.63 -3.36
CA THR A 151 -29.41 2.29 -2.94
C THR A 151 -27.91 2.11 -3.13
N HIS A 152 -27.35 2.52 -4.27
CA HIS A 152 -25.91 2.44 -4.52
C HIS A 152 -25.12 3.41 -3.63
N SER A 153 -25.65 4.60 -3.36
CA SER A 153 -25.00 5.59 -2.49
C SER A 153 -24.94 5.10 -1.04
N ILE A 154 -26.04 4.53 -0.52
CA ILE A 154 -26.09 3.95 0.82
C ILE A 154 -25.15 2.74 0.92
N SER A 155 -25.16 1.87 -0.10
CA SER A 155 -24.28 0.71 -0.16
C SER A 155 -22.80 1.12 -0.16
N ASN A 156 -22.42 2.08 -1.00
CA ASN A 156 -21.06 2.62 -1.05
C ASN A 156 -20.64 3.27 0.28
N TRP A 157 -21.53 4.05 0.90
CA TRP A 157 -21.29 4.61 2.23
C TRP A 157 -21.10 3.52 3.29
N TRP A 158 -21.91 2.47 3.26
CA TRP A 158 -21.77 1.33 4.16
C TRP A 158 -20.42 0.61 3.99
N TYR A 159 -19.97 0.37 2.75
CA TYR A 159 -18.64 -0.20 2.50
C TYR A 159 -17.52 0.68 3.05
N TYR A 160 -17.62 1.99 2.85
CA TYR A 160 -16.65 2.95 3.39
C TYR A 160 -16.65 2.95 4.93
N GLN A 161 -17.82 2.97 5.57
CA GLN A 161 -17.93 2.92 7.03
C GLN A 161 -17.38 1.62 7.59
N LYS A 162 -17.74 0.47 7.01
CA LYS A 162 -17.21 -0.83 7.41
C LYS A 162 -15.68 -0.81 7.41
N ARG A 163 -15.07 -0.26 6.35
CA ARG A 163 -13.61 -0.17 6.24
C ARG A 163 -13.00 0.75 7.28
N LEU A 164 -13.59 1.92 7.51
CA LEU A 164 -13.15 2.82 8.57
C LEU A 164 -13.22 2.14 9.94
N SER A 165 -14.33 1.47 10.26
CA SER A 165 -14.47 0.74 11.53
C SER A 165 -13.39 -0.31 11.70
N THR A 166 -13.05 -1.06 10.64
CA THR A 166 -11.93 -2.01 10.68
C THR A 166 -10.60 -1.32 10.99
N LEU A 167 -10.28 -0.20 10.30
CA LEU A 167 -9.05 0.57 10.56
C LEU A 167 -9.00 1.14 11.98
N TYR A 168 -10.12 1.68 12.48
CA TYR A 168 -10.21 2.19 13.85
C TYR A 168 -10.10 1.09 14.90
N LEU A 169 -10.66 -0.11 14.65
CA LEU A 169 -10.47 -1.26 15.52
C LEU A 169 -9.00 -1.67 15.57
N TYR A 170 -8.30 -1.70 14.44
CA TYR A 170 -6.86 -1.96 14.42
C TYR A 170 -6.08 -0.91 15.21
N ASP A 171 -6.34 0.39 14.99
CA ASP A 171 -5.69 1.47 15.74
C ASP A 171 -5.94 1.35 17.25
N PHE A 172 -7.18 1.03 17.64
CA PHE A 172 -7.58 0.84 19.03
C PHE A 172 -6.88 -0.36 19.69
N VAL A 173 -6.81 -1.50 18.98
CA VAL A 173 -6.11 -2.70 19.45
C VAL A 173 -4.61 -2.43 19.64
N LEU A 174 -3.99 -1.72 18.70
CA LEU A 174 -2.58 -1.33 18.79
C LEU A 174 -2.33 -0.37 19.95
N MET A 175 -3.22 0.60 20.18
CA MET A 175 -3.16 1.50 21.31
C MET A 175 -3.24 0.75 22.65
N ILE A 176 -4.17 -0.21 22.78
CA ILE A 176 -4.27 -1.05 23.98
C ILE A 176 -3.00 -1.86 24.20
N ARG A 177 -2.48 -2.50 23.14
CA ARG A 177 -1.26 -3.31 23.22
C ARG A 177 -0.04 -2.50 23.67
N ARG A 178 0.01 -1.22 23.30
CA ARG A 178 1.08 -0.28 23.71
C ARG A 178 0.90 0.24 25.15
N LEU A 179 -0.32 0.23 25.70
CA LEU A 179 -0.58 0.61 27.09
C LEU A 179 -0.37 -0.55 28.08
N THR A 180 -0.37 -1.79 27.60
CA THR A 180 -0.23 -3.00 28.43
C THR A 180 1.20 -3.55 28.49
N PHE A 181 2.16 -2.92 27.81
CA PHE A 181 3.59 -3.25 27.82
C PHE A 181 4.45 -1.99 28.00
#